data_AF-A0A1B6JWY6-F1
#
_entry.id   AF-A0A1B6JWY6-F1
#
_cell.length_a   1.000
_cell.length_b   1.000
_cell.length_c   1.000
_cell.angle_alpha   90.00
_cell.angle_beta   90.00
_cell.angle_gamma   90.00
#
_symmetry.space_group_name_H-M   'P 1'
#
loop_
_entity.id
_entity.type
_entity.pdbx_description
1 polymer ?
#
loop_
_entity_poly.entity_id
_entity_poly.type
_entity_poly.pdbx_seq_one_letter_code
_entity_poly.pdbx_strand_id
1 'polypeptide(L)'
;RSSLLGEPEVNVNVWTNAKIPQGTLIYPFQGTIRLDKLEVYSYLDDNDIRHRFGCYDEITEVDRRRVRHCNWVRFLRTTTTYSAEVNIIGTKVKGEPIY
;
A
#
# COMPACT_ATOMS: atom_id res chain seq x y z
N ARG A 1 -6.99 -27.43 10.61
CA ARG A 1 -7.61 -26.20 11.18
C ARG A 1 -7.76 -25.24 10.01
N SER A 2 -8.99 -24.79 9.75
CA SER A 2 -9.47 -24.12 8.53
C SER A 2 -8.55 -23.00 8.01
N SER A 3 -8.17 -23.10 6.73
CA SER A 3 -7.64 -22.01 5.92
C SER A 3 -8.79 -21.06 5.57
N LEU A 4 -8.85 -19.92 6.26
CA LEU A 4 -9.63 -18.78 5.80
C LEU A 4 -8.85 -18.16 4.64
N LEU A 5 -9.08 -18.65 3.42
CA LEU A 5 -8.77 -17.87 2.22
C LEU A 5 -9.67 -16.64 2.31
N GLY A 6 -9.09 -15.51 2.75
CA GLY A 6 -9.78 -14.24 2.72
C GLY A 6 -10.23 -13.94 1.29
N GLU A 7 -11.42 -13.35 1.14
CA GLU A 7 -11.89 -12.87 -0.15
C GLU A 7 -10.80 -11.97 -0.79
N PRO A 8 -10.45 -12.18 -2.07
CA PRO A 8 -9.44 -11.39 -2.74
C PRO A 8 -9.81 -9.91 -2.71
N GLU A 9 -8.82 -9.04 -2.48
CA GLU A 9 -9.00 -7.58 -2.46
C GLU A 9 -9.70 -7.11 -3.74
N VAL A 10 -10.89 -6.53 -3.59
CA VAL A 10 -11.65 -5.98 -4.71
C VAL A 10 -10.92 -4.74 -5.24
N ASN A 11 -10.05 -4.93 -6.24
CA ASN A 11 -9.56 -3.94 -7.21
C ASN A 11 -9.20 -2.53 -6.69
N VAL A 12 -8.68 -2.40 -5.47
CA VAL A 12 -8.19 -1.10 -4.96
C VAL A 12 -6.85 -0.79 -5.62
N ASN A 13 -6.74 0.39 -6.25
CA ASN A 13 -5.53 0.81 -6.96
C ASN A 13 -5.22 2.27 -6.66
N VAL A 14 -3.94 2.63 -6.70
CA VAL A 14 -3.47 4.02 -6.61
C VAL A 14 -3.47 4.64 -8.00
N TRP A 15 -4.13 5.80 -8.12
CA TRP A 15 -4.17 6.59 -9.36
C TRP A 15 -3.74 8.01 -9.05
N THR A 16 -2.99 8.59 -9.98
CA THR A 16 -2.67 10.02 -9.96
C THR A 16 -3.91 10.82 -10.37
N ASN A 17 -4.20 11.92 -9.67
CA ASN A 17 -5.25 12.87 -10.05
C ASN A 17 -4.71 14.07 -10.87
N ALA A 18 -3.39 14.13 -11.06
CA ALA A 18 -2.68 15.17 -11.78
C ALA A 18 -1.41 14.58 -12.42
N LYS A 19 -0.82 15.31 -13.36
CA LYS A 19 0.46 14.92 -13.96
C LYS A 19 1.57 14.98 -12.91
N ILE A 20 2.33 13.90 -12.79
CA ILE A 20 3.54 13.83 -11.95
C ILE A 20 4.76 14.07 -12.85
N PRO A 21 5.55 15.14 -12.64
CA PRO A 21 6.81 15.32 -13.34
C PRO A 21 7.81 14.20 -13.03
N GLN A 22 8.62 13.83 -14.02
CA GLN A 22 9.71 12.88 -13.80
C GLN A 22 10.70 13.42 -12.76
N GLY A 23 11.16 12.55 -11.86
CA GLY A 23 12.07 12.91 -10.76
C GLY A 23 11.36 13.48 -9.53
N THR A 24 10.03 13.50 -9.51
CA THR A 24 9.26 13.80 -8.29
C THR A 24 9.52 12.73 -7.24
N LEU A 25 9.82 13.15 -6.02
CA LEU A 25 10.01 12.27 -4.87
C LEU A 25 8.72 12.18 -4.06
N ILE A 26 8.27 10.96 -3.76
CA ILE A 26 7.05 10.68 -3.03
C ILE A 26 7.38 9.81 -1.81
N TYR A 27 6.87 10.20 -0.64
CA TYR A 27 7.14 9.51 0.62
C TYR A 27 5.92 8.73 1.12
N PRO A 28 6.10 7.57 1.79
CA PRO A 28 4.99 6.78 2.31
C PRO A 28 4.06 7.49 3.30
N PHE A 29 4.59 8.47 4.03
CA PHE A 29 3.85 9.25 5.01
C PHE A 29 3.10 10.45 4.40
N GLN A 30 3.30 10.73 3.10
CA GLN A 30 2.56 11.79 2.42
C GLN A 30 1.15 11.31 2.07
N GLY A 31 0.17 12.15 2.38
CA GLY A 31 -1.23 11.91 2.08
C GLY A 31 -2.15 12.59 3.07
N THR A 32 -3.46 12.44 2.82
CA THR A 32 -4.50 12.87 3.76
C THR A 32 -5.17 11.64 4.31
N ILE A 33 -5.39 11.61 5.63
CA ILE A 33 -6.17 10.57 6.27
C ILE A 33 -7.62 10.68 5.77
N ARG A 34 -8.12 9.59 5.16
CA ARG A 34 -9.52 9.47 4.79
C ARG A 34 -10.17 8.40 5.66
N LEU A 35 -11.29 8.76 6.28
CA LEU A 35 -12.08 7.85 7.10
C LEU A 35 -13.26 7.33 6.27
N ASP A 36 -12.94 6.69 5.16
CA ASP A 36 -13.94 5.97 4.35
C ASP A 36 -13.94 4.49 4.74
N LYS A 37 -15.07 3.81 4.58
CA LYS A 37 -15.19 2.37 4.86
C LYS A 37 -14.52 1.58 3.74
N LEU A 38 -13.19 1.48 3.78
CA LEU A 38 -12.52 0.40 3.07
C LEU A 38 -12.95 -0.91 3.74
N GLU A 39 -13.41 -1.89 2.95
CA GLU A 39 -13.68 -3.20 3.50
C GLU A 39 -12.41 -3.77 4.13
N VAL A 40 -12.56 -4.44 5.27
CA VAL A 40 -11.43 -5.00 5.99
C VAL A 40 -11.04 -6.32 5.35
N TYR A 41 -10.14 -6.24 4.38
CA TYR A 41 -9.57 -7.41 3.68
C TYR A 41 -8.60 -8.21 4.57
N SER A 42 -7.97 -9.26 4.01
CA SER A 42 -6.83 -9.92 4.64
C SER A 42 -5.61 -8.98 4.72
N TYR A 43 -4.64 -9.31 5.56
CA TYR A 43 -3.32 -8.70 5.50
C TYR A 43 -2.62 -9.05 4.18
N LEU A 44 -1.59 -8.28 3.83
CA LEU A 44 -0.61 -8.69 2.82
C LEU A 44 0.14 -9.95 3.29
N ASP A 45 0.77 -10.66 2.35
CA ASP A 45 1.68 -11.75 2.71
C ASP A 45 2.85 -11.20 3.55
N ASP A 46 3.27 -11.91 4.59
CA ASP A 46 4.34 -11.47 5.49
C ASP A 46 5.66 -11.16 4.74
N ASN A 47 5.88 -11.77 3.58
CA ASN A 47 7.06 -11.55 2.73
C ASN A 47 6.82 -10.52 1.62
N ASP A 48 5.67 -9.85 1.59
CA ASP A 48 5.36 -8.85 0.58
C ASP A 48 6.40 -7.72 0.61
N ILE A 49 6.93 -7.39 -0.56
CA ILE A 49 8.01 -6.41 -0.69
C ILE A 49 7.63 -5.04 -0.13
N ARG A 50 6.34 -4.68 -0.15
CA ARG A 50 5.83 -3.41 0.36
C ARG A 50 6.14 -3.23 1.86
N HIS A 51 6.20 -4.30 2.66
CA HIS A 51 6.61 -4.23 4.06
C HIS A 51 8.01 -3.65 4.23
N ARG A 52 8.91 -3.93 3.28
CA ARG A 52 10.28 -3.40 3.30
C ARG A 52 10.35 -1.97 2.79
N PHE A 53 9.32 -1.46 2.12
CA PHE A 53 9.31 -0.13 1.49
C PHE A 53 8.27 0.83 2.11
N GLY A 54 8.06 0.72 3.42
CA GLY A 54 7.28 1.70 4.18
C GLY A 54 5.77 1.49 4.11
N CYS A 55 5.31 0.28 3.79
CA CYS A 55 3.90 -0.08 3.97
C CYS A 55 3.53 -0.01 5.46
N TYR A 56 2.49 0.75 5.75
CA TYR A 56 1.79 0.74 7.03
C TYR A 56 0.43 0.09 6.80
N ASP A 57 0.11 -0.97 7.55
CA ASP A 57 -1.17 -1.70 7.49
C ASP A 57 -1.48 -2.37 8.84
N GLU A 58 -2.34 -1.72 9.62
CA GLU A 58 -2.80 -2.23 10.92
C GLU A 58 -4.32 -2.34 10.92
N ILE A 59 -4.86 -3.40 11.50
CA ILE A 59 -6.31 -3.57 11.68
C ILE A 59 -6.60 -3.60 13.17
N THR A 60 -7.35 -2.62 13.65
CA THR A 60 -7.78 -2.50 15.04
C THR A 60 -9.27 -2.78 15.18
N GLU A 61 -9.70 -3.27 16.34
CA GLU A 61 -11.12 -3.41 16.67
C GLU A 61 -11.58 -2.22 17.53
N VAL A 62 -12.56 -1.48 17.02
CA VAL A 62 -13.20 -0.33 17.70
C VAL A 62 -14.70 -0.57 17.69
N ASP A 63 -15.34 -0.61 18.85
CA ASP A 63 -16.79 -0.85 18.99
C ASP A 63 -17.29 -2.09 18.23
N ARG A 64 -16.54 -3.21 18.30
CA ARG A 64 -16.79 -4.47 17.56
C ARG A 64 -16.73 -4.34 16.04
N ARG A 65 -16.19 -3.22 15.53
CA ARG A 65 -15.91 -3.02 14.11
C ARG A 65 -14.41 -3.08 13.90
N ARG A 66 -13.99 -3.83 12.89
CA ARG A 66 -12.61 -3.79 12.43
C ARG A 66 -12.41 -2.52 11.60
N VAL A 67 -11.36 -1.79 11.88
CA VAL A 67 -10.94 -0.57 11.18
C VAL A 67 -9.51 -0.77 10.72
N ARG A 68 -9.26 -0.51 9.43
CA ARG A 68 -7.92 -0.57 8.86
C ARG A 68 -7.27 0.81 8.86
N HIS A 69 -6.07 0.90 9.42
CA HIS A 69 -5.18 2.03 9.39
C HIS A 69 -4.01 1.69 8.48
N CYS A 70 -3.97 2.27 7.28
CA CYS A 70 -2.93 1.97 6.31
C CYS A 70 -2.55 3.20 5.47
N ASN A 71 -1.42 3.11 4.76
CA ASN A 71 -1.00 4.14 3.81
C ASN A 71 -1.18 3.70 2.35
N TRP A 72 -0.90 4.61 1.41
CA TRP A 72 -1.10 4.39 -0.03
C TRP A 72 -0.18 3.29 -0.59
N VAL A 73 0.97 3.04 0.03
CA VAL A 73 1.93 1.99 -0.38
C VAL A 73 1.27 0.62 -0.39
N ARG A 74 0.33 0.38 0.53
CA ARG A 74 -0.46 -0.86 0.59
C ARG A 74 -1.14 -1.21 -0.73
N PHE A 75 -1.57 -0.22 -1.51
CA PHE A 75 -2.39 -0.43 -2.71
C PHE A 75 -1.59 -0.32 -4.01
N LEU A 76 -0.25 -0.24 -3.93
CA LEU A 76 0.59 -0.26 -5.11
C LEU A 76 0.62 -1.65 -5.75
N ARG A 77 0.51 -1.67 -7.08
CA ARG A 77 0.97 -2.80 -7.88
C ARG A 77 2.49 -2.82 -7.89
N THR A 78 3.08 -3.97 -7.61
CA THR A 78 4.53 -4.14 -7.57
C THR A 78 5.01 -5.14 -8.60
N THR A 79 6.19 -4.89 -9.16
CA THR A 79 6.95 -5.84 -9.99
C THR A 79 8.41 -5.75 -9.59
N THR A 80 9.11 -6.88 -9.63
CA THR A 80 10.57 -6.94 -9.47
C THR A 80 11.31 -6.82 -10.80
N THR A 81 10.57 -6.87 -11.92
CA THR A 81 11.10 -6.72 -13.27
C THR A 81 10.85 -5.31 -13.78
N TYR A 82 11.91 -4.65 -14.24
CA TYR A 82 11.80 -3.35 -14.90
C TYR A 82 11.17 -3.51 -16.29
N SER A 83 10.12 -2.76 -16.56
CA SER A 83 9.42 -2.74 -17.85
C SER A 83 8.88 -1.34 -18.15
N ALA A 84 8.37 -1.14 -19.37
CA ALA A 84 7.73 0.11 -19.77
C ALA A 84 6.44 0.44 -18.99
N GLU A 85 5.89 -0.52 -18.24
CA GLU A 85 4.71 -0.31 -17.39
C GLU A 85 5.07 0.28 -16.02
N VAL A 86 6.35 0.28 -15.65
CA VAL A 86 6.83 0.84 -14.38
C VAL A 86 6.87 2.37 -14.47
N ASN A 87 6.11 3.03 -13.60
CA ASN A 87 6.00 4.49 -13.56
C ASN A 87 6.57 5.13 -12.28
N ILE A 88 6.95 4.32 -11.28
CA ILE A 88 7.52 4.74 -10.00
C ILE A 88 8.58 3.70 -9.58
N ILE A 89 9.67 4.14 -8.96
CA ILE A 89 10.74 3.26 -8.47
C ILE A 89 10.87 3.40 -6.94
N GLY A 90 10.53 2.35 -6.20
CA GLY A 90 10.81 2.28 -4.77
C GLY A 90 12.30 2.06 -4.51
N THR A 91 12.96 2.99 -3.83
CA THR A 91 14.35 2.88 -3.38
C THR A 91 14.48 3.20 -1.90
N LYS A 92 15.66 2.93 -1.31
CA LYS A 92 15.98 3.29 0.07
C LYS A 92 17.15 4.25 0.11
N VAL A 93 16.95 5.41 0.73
CA VAL A 93 18.02 6.38 0.99
C VAL A 93 18.27 6.39 2.50
N LYS A 94 19.47 5.96 2.92
CA LYS A 94 19.83 5.79 4.34
C LYS A 94 18.86 4.89 5.12
N GLY A 95 18.32 3.87 4.44
CA GLY A 95 17.35 2.92 5.02
C GLY A 95 15.89 3.34 4.86
N GLU A 96 15.62 4.62 4.57
CA GLU A 96 14.27 5.15 4.45
C GLU A 96 13.71 4.99 3.03
N PRO A 97 12.47 4.49 2.89
CA PRO A 97 11.83 4.31 1.59
C PRO A 97 11.42 5.63 0.94
N ILE A 98 11.70 5.75 -0.35
CA ILE A 98 11.30 6.87 -1.21
C ILE A 98 10.94 6.33 -2.60
N TYR A 99 9.97 6.98 -3.25
CA TYR A 99 9.39 6.58 -4.52
C TYR A 99 9.53 7.68 -5.58
#